data_AF-A0A3D2IEF2-F1
#
_entry.id   AF-A0A3D2IEF2-F1
#
_cell.length_a   1.000
_cell.length_b   1.000
_cell.length_c   1.000
_cell.angle_alpha   90.00
_cell.angle_beta   90.00
_cell.angle_gamma   90.00
#
_symmetry.space_group_name_H-M   'P 1'
#
loop_
_entity.id
_entity.type
_entity.pdbx_description
1 polymer ?
#
loop_
_entity_poly.entity_id
_entity_poly.type
_entity_poly.pdbx_seq_one_letter_code
_entity_poly.pdbx_strand_id
1 'polypeptide(L)'
;PKTKDHHVLLTNRSFESITDFGKSGEKIRSLSNKIWDLKNGIEVEIHPKRADNKVASDNILLDSGEQILIEQTETGNYVFYSGSNLSDIIPNTAIAPDSELNKKVLNISNHLEKGQYWRFASYCNGEMKFVAYSGLFRLGFSSMRKRVGDNLEIIPFLVNESSAMLRMKGDDGSLHLIIYFNEEGKVMGVYDRNFYSPKNPQKMKAYPIGANQLFIDGFPYGENSATLTLKNDTVVIEQFGREVSFKKK
;
A
#
# COMPACT_ATOMS: atom_id res chain seq x y z
N PRO A 1 11.17 20.86 -15.14
CA PRO A 1 10.22 19.84 -14.63
C PRO A 1 8.78 20.27 -14.92
N LYS A 2 8.13 19.65 -15.91
CA LYS A 2 6.69 19.85 -16.15
C LYS A 2 5.94 19.16 -15.02
N THR A 3 5.28 19.93 -14.17
CA THR A 3 4.30 19.47 -13.19
C THR A 3 3.32 18.53 -13.88
N LYS A 4 3.22 17.28 -13.40
CA LYS A 4 2.15 16.36 -13.82
C LYS A 4 0.85 16.98 -13.33
N ASP A 5 -0.03 17.33 -14.25
CA ASP A 5 -1.37 17.81 -13.93
C ASP A 5 -2.09 16.77 -13.06
N HIS A 6 -2.43 17.17 -11.83
CA HIS A 6 -3.31 16.39 -10.97
C HIS A 6 -4.74 16.63 -11.41
N HIS A 7 -5.35 15.66 -12.08
CA HIS A 7 -6.77 15.72 -12.41
C HIS A 7 -7.60 15.35 -11.17
N VAL A 8 -8.21 16.36 -10.54
CA VAL A 8 -9.23 16.18 -9.51
C VAL A 8 -10.59 16.34 -10.18
N LEU A 9 -11.33 15.24 -10.36
CA LEU A 9 -12.74 15.28 -10.77
C LEU A 9 -13.60 15.56 -9.54
N LEU A 10 -13.89 16.84 -9.32
CA LEU A 10 -14.89 17.27 -8.34
C LEU A 10 -16.27 17.11 -8.99
N THR A 11 -17.13 16.29 -8.40
CA THR A 11 -18.56 16.37 -8.70
C THR A 11 -19.06 17.70 -8.14
N ASN A 12 -19.80 18.45 -8.96
CA ASN A 12 -20.29 19.80 -8.68
C ASN A 12 -21.41 19.77 -7.63
N ARG A 13 -21.13 19.27 -6.43
CA ARG A 13 -21.92 19.51 -5.23
C ARG A 13 -21.10 20.43 -4.35
N SER A 14 -21.52 21.68 -4.35
CA SER A 14 -21.29 22.65 -3.29
C SER A 14 -21.09 21.94 -1.95
N PHE A 15 -19.89 22.06 -1.38
CA PHE A 15 -19.63 21.66 -0.02
C PHE A 15 -20.52 22.53 0.88
N GLU A 16 -21.65 21.98 1.33
CA GLU A 16 -22.03 22.25 2.71
C GLU A 16 -20.83 21.86 3.58
N SER A 17 -20.57 22.65 4.62
CA SER A 17 -19.49 22.44 5.60
C SER A 17 -19.22 20.95 5.78
N ILE A 18 -17.96 20.51 5.63
CA ILE A 18 -17.58 19.11 5.88
C ILE A 18 -18.05 18.75 7.30
N THR A 19 -19.20 18.09 7.39
CA THR A 19 -19.72 17.56 8.64
C THR A 19 -18.94 16.28 8.86
N ASP A 20 -17.88 16.38 9.66
CA ASP A 20 -17.03 15.27 10.04
C ASP A 20 -17.84 14.20 10.78
N PHE A 21 -18.15 13.07 10.13
CA PHE A 21 -18.78 11.92 10.77
C PHE A 21 -17.74 10.91 11.29
N GLY A 22 -17.91 10.49 12.55
CA GLY A 22 -17.25 9.31 13.16
C GLY A 22 -15.71 9.34 13.20
N LYS A 23 -15.11 8.14 13.37
CA LYS A 23 -13.65 7.92 13.50
C LYS A 23 -12.83 8.50 12.33
N SER A 24 -13.43 8.63 11.14
CA SER A 24 -12.81 9.26 9.97
C SER A 24 -12.63 10.77 10.15
N GLY A 25 -13.63 11.45 10.73
CA GLY A 25 -13.55 12.86 11.10
C GLY A 25 -12.49 13.13 12.16
N GLU A 26 -12.39 12.28 13.18
CA GLU A 26 -11.33 12.36 14.20
C GLU A 26 -9.93 12.24 13.59
N LYS A 27 -9.76 11.32 12.62
CA LYS A 27 -8.48 11.14 11.92
C LYS A 27 -8.12 12.34 11.05
N ILE A 28 -9.08 12.95 10.35
CA ILE A 28 -8.86 14.15 9.55
C ILE A 28 -8.49 15.35 10.44
N ARG A 29 -9.17 15.52 11.59
CA ARG A 29 -8.81 16.55 12.58
C ARG A 29 -7.43 16.32 13.18
N SER A 30 -7.10 15.08 13.53
CA SER A 30 -5.77 14.73 14.04
C SER A 30 -4.66 15.04 13.03
N LEU A 31 -4.86 14.70 11.75
CA LEU A 31 -3.90 15.02 10.69
C LEU A 31 -3.80 16.52 10.44
N SER A 32 -4.92 17.24 10.45
CA SER A 32 -4.95 18.71 10.31
C SER A 32 -4.21 19.40 11.46
N ASN A 33 -4.41 18.92 12.70
CA ASN A 33 -3.70 19.44 13.86
C ASN A 33 -2.19 19.20 13.76
N LYS A 34 -1.75 18.02 13.28
CA LYS A 34 -0.32 17.76 13.03
C LYS A 34 0.30 18.73 12.00
N ILE A 35 -0.47 19.15 10.99
CA ILE A 35 -0.01 20.17 10.02
C ILE A 35 0.13 21.55 10.69
N TRP A 36 -0.79 21.89 11.61
CA TRP A 36 -0.70 23.13 12.39
C TRP A 36 0.43 23.10 13.42
N ASP A 37 0.68 21.96 14.06
CA ASP A 37 1.80 21.75 14.97
C ASP A 37 3.15 21.96 14.24
N LEU A 38 3.30 21.40 13.03
CA LEU A 38 4.46 21.66 12.15
C LEU A 38 4.65 23.15 11.86
N LYS A 39 3.56 23.87 11.59
CA LYS A 39 3.60 25.32 11.31
C LYS A 39 4.04 26.13 12.54
N ASN A 40 3.75 25.65 13.75
CA ASN A 40 4.13 26.27 15.02
C ASN A 40 5.52 25.84 15.51
N GLY A 41 6.31 25.15 14.68
CA GLY A 41 7.65 24.69 15.03
C GLY A 41 7.67 23.52 16.02
N ILE A 42 6.53 22.86 16.22
CA ILE A 42 6.48 21.61 16.97
C ILE A 42 7.02 20.52 16.05
N GLU A 43 8.07 19.85 16.51
CA GLU A 43 8.68 18.74 15.78
C GLU A 43 7.68 17.58 15.74
N VAL A 44 7.11 17.33 14.56
CA VAL A 44 6.30 16.15 14.31
C VAL A 44 7.20 15.10 13.71
N GLU A 45 7.38 13.98 14.41
CA GLU A 45 8.17 12.85 13.93
C GLU A 45 7.39 12.12 12.81
N ILE A 46 7.68 12.45 11.55
CA ILE A 46 7.04 11.84 10.37
C ILE A 46 7.83 10.59 9.90
N HIS A 47 9.12 10.53 10.24
CA HIS A 47 10.01 9.40 9.94
C HIS A 47 10.65 8.90 11.23
N PRO A 48 10.93 7.59 11.36
CA PRO A 48 11.62 7.06 12.53
C PRO A 48 12.97 7.76 12.74
N LYS A 49 13.27 8.11 14.00
CA LYS A 49 14.56 8.70 14.38
C LYS A 49 15.73 7.85 13.87
N ARG A 50 16.67 8.51 13.18
CA ARG A 50 17.90 7.86 12.73
C ARG A 50 18.76 7.47 13.92
N ALA A 51 19.37 6.29 13.85
CA ALA A 51 20.40 5.86 14.77
C ALA A 51 21.79 6.24 14.23
N ASP A 52 22.71 6.65 15.12
CA ASP A 52 24.10 6.97 14.77
C ASP A 52 24.97 5.71 14.62
N ASN A 53 24.42 4.68 13.99
CA ASN A 53 25.08 3.38 13.82
C ASN A 53 25.56 3.23 12.38
N LYS A 54 26.73 2.62 12.18
CA LYS A 54 27.15 2.16 10.85
C LYS A 54 26.26 0.99 10.43
N VAL A 55 25.82 1.01 9.18
CA VAL A 55 25.12 -0.10 8.56
C VAL A 55 26.16 -1.10 8.06
N ALA A 56 26.11 -2.34 8.54
CA ALA A 56 26.95 -3.39 7.99
C ALA A 56 26.55 -3.66 6.53
N SER A 57 27.53 -3.76 5.64
CA SER A 57 27.28 -4.29 4.31
C SER A 57 27.00 -5.78 4.45
N ASP A 58 25.94 -6.25 3.82
CA ASP A 58 25.48 -7.63 3.96
C ASP A 58 24.90 -8.10 2.63
N ASN A 59 25.08 -9.39 2.33
CA ASN A 59 24.55 -10.02 1.14
C ASN A 59 23.80 -11.28 1.54
N ILE A 60 22.48 -11.20 1.48
CA ILE A 60 21.59 -12.18 2.06
C ILE A 60 20.85 -12.90 0.93
N LEU A 61 21.04 -14.22 0.86
CA LEU A 61 20.21 -15.10 0.03
C LEU A 61 19.01 -15.57 0.85
N LEU A 62 17.81 -15.32 0.32
CA LEU A 62 16.56 -15.78 0.91
C LEU A 62 16.27 -17.22 0.48
N ASP A 63 15.45 -17.91 1.27
CA ASP A 63 14.93 -19.25 0.93
C ASP A 63 14.11 -19.28 -0.37
N SER A 64 13.50 -18.15 -0.77
CA SER A 64 12.87 -17.96 -2.07
C SER A 64 13.84 -17.96 -3.25
N GLY A 65 15.15 -17.89 -3.00
CA GLY A 65 16.20 -17.72 -4.00
C GLY A 65 16.45 -16.26 -4.40
N GLU A 66 15.70 -15.31 -3.85
CA GLU A 66 15.90 -13.88 -4.04
C GLU A 66 17.02 -13.36 -3.14
N GLN A 67 17.61 -12.23 -3.53
CA GLN A 67 18.78 -11.66 -2.87
C GLN A 67 18.45 -10.26 -2.33
N ILE A 68 18.87 -10.00 -1.08
CA ILE A 68 18.91 -8.66 -0.48
C ILE A 68 20.37 -8.28 -0.29
N LEU A 69 20.77 -7.17 -0.91
CA LEU A 69 22.12 -6.64 -0.81
C LEU A 69 22.08 -5.27 -0.13
N ILE A 70 22.84 -5.13 0.94
CA ILE A 70 22.99 -3.90 1.72
C ILE A 70 24.40 -3.37 1.45
N GLU A 71 24.47 -2.18 0.87
CA GLU A 71 25.74 -1.54 0.51
C GLU A 71 25.90 -0.20 1.20
N GLN A 72 27.07 0.00 1.78
CA GLN A 72 27.52 1.31 2.23
C GLN A 72 28.43 1.94 1.17
N THR A 73 28.13 3.17 0.79
CA THR A 73 28.91 3.97 -0.16
C THR A 73 29.23 5.34 0.44
N GLU A 74 30.09 6.10 -0.22
CA GLU A 74 30.39 7.49 0.17
C GLU A 74 29.14 8.39 0.17
N THR A 75 28.15 8.10 -0.68
CA THR A 75 26.92 8.90 -0.81
C THR A 75 25.76 8.42 0.07
N GLY A 76 25.96 7.35 0.84
CA GLY A 76 24.98 6.82 1.79
C GLY A 76 24.85 5.30 1.78
N ASN A 77 23.82 4.81 2.48
CA ASN A 77 23.48 3.40 2.54
C ASN A 77 22.34 3.07 1.57
N TYR A 78 22.42 1.89 0.97
CA TYR A 78 21.48 1.45 -0.03
C TYR A 78 21.10 -0.01 0.18
N VAL A 79 19.86 -0.33 -0.17
CA VAL A 79 19.35 -1.70 -0.19
C VAL A 79 18.88 -2.03 -1.60
N PHE A 80 19.32 -3.17 -2.10
CA PHE A 80 18.89 -3.74 -3.37
C PHE A 80 18.17 -5.06 -3.10
N TYR A 81 17.08 -5.30 -3.83
CA TYR A 81 16.32 -6.55 -3.77
C TYR A 81 16.10 -7.09 -5.18
N SER A 82 16.49 -8.34 -5.44
CA SER A 82 16.46 -8.92 -6.79
C SER A 82 15.05 -9.17 -7.34
N GLY A 83 14.04 -9.29 -6.48
CA GLY A 83 12.67 -9.61 -6.87
C GLY A 83 11.85 -8.42 -7.41
N SER A 84 12.31 -7.18 -7.20
CA SER A 84 11.80 -5.90 -7.73
C SER A 84 12.22 -4.77 -6.78
N ASN A 85 11.32 -4.33 -5.91
CA ASN A 85 11.59 -3.39 -4.82
C ASN A 85 11.25 -4.05 -3.50
N LEU A 86 12.05 -3.76 -2.47
CA LEU A 86 11.79 -4.33 -1.15
C LEU A 86 10.45 -3.83 -0.58
N SER A 87 10.05 -2.61 -0.92
CA SER A 87 8.74 -2.02 -0.59
C SER A 87 7.54 -2.68 -1.27
N ASP A 88 7.74 -3.59 -2.23
CA ASP A 88 6.68 -4.30 -2.94
C ASP A 88 6.33 -5.64 -2.28
N ILE A 89 7.13 -6.13 -1.32
CA ILE A 89 6.95 -7.47 -0.74
C ILE A 89 5.62 -7.61 0.00
N ILE A 90 5.27 -6.66 0.87
CA ILE A 90 4.01 -6.70 1.63
C ILE A 90 2.79 -6.58 0.69
N PRO A 91 2.73 -5.63 -0.27
CA PRO A 91 1.62 -5.55 -1.22
C PRO A 91 1.43 -6.79 -2.09
N ASN A 92 2.50 -7.57 -2.34
CA ASN A 92 2.46 -8.84 -3.06
C ASN A 92 2.23 -10.06 -2.15
N THR A 93 2.03 -9.85 -0.85
CA THR A 93 1.77 -10.93 0.11
C THR A 93 0.35 -10.81 0.65
N ALA A 94 -0.52 -11.73 0.23
CA ALA A 94 -1.92 -11.74 0.65
C ALA A 94 -2.08 -11.79 2.18
N ILE A 95 -3.18 -11.22 2.68
CA ILE A 95 -3.63 -11.46 4.06
C ILE A 95 -4.05 -12.93 4.23
N ALA A 96 -3.85 -13.47 5.43
CA ALA A 96 -4.39 -14.78 5.78
C ALA A 96 -5.92 -14.71 5.97
N PRO A 97 -6.69 -15.77 5.66
CA PRO A 97 -8.13 -15.84 5.87
C PRO A 97 -8.51 -16.14 7.34
N ASP A 98 -7.85 -15.49 8.28
CA ASP A 98 -7.97 -15.74 9.73
C ASP A 98 -9.22 -15.13 10.39
N SER A 99 -9.76 -14.05 9.81
CA SER A 99 -10.99 -13.39 10.25
C SER A 99 -12.09 -13.42 9.18
N GLU A 100 -13.35 -13.29 9.60
CA GLU A 100 -14.49 -13.18 8.67
C GLU A 100 -14.36 -11.98 7.73
N LEU A 101 -13.79 -10.87 8.21
CA LEU A 101 -13.53 -9.70 7.38
C LEU A 101 -12.43 -10.01 6.34
N ASN A 102 -11.35 -10.70 6.72
CA ASN A 102 -10.30 -11.09 5.79
C ASN A 102 -10.81 -12.06 4.72
N LYS A 103 -11.59 -13.08 5.12
CA LYS A 103 -12.27 -14.00 4.18
C LYS A 103 -13.19 -13.24 3.21
N LYS A 104 -13.96 -12.28 3.72
CA LYS A 104 -14.82 -11.42 2.90
C LYS A 104 -14.02 -10.61 1.89
N VAL A 105 -12.93 -9.98 2.32
CA VAL A 105 -12.06 -9.18 1.43
C VAL A 105 -11.39 -10.06 0.37
N LEU A 106 -10.94 -11.26 0.73
CA LEU A 106 -10.42 -12.24 -0.22
C LEU A 106 -11.47 -12.64 -1.27
N ASN A 107 -12.71 -12.89 -0.86
CA ASN A 107 -13.81 -13.18 -1.79
C ASN A 107 -14.13 -11.98 -2.70
N ILE A 108 -14.16 -10.76 -2.17
CA ILE A 108 -14.30 -9.54 -2.97
C ILE A 108 -13.18 -9.47 -4.02
N SER A 109 -11.93 -9.68 -3.62
CA SER A 109 -10.75 -9.66 -4.50
C SER A 109 -10.91 -10.66 -5.65
N ASN A 110 -11.27 -11.92 -5.32
CA ASN A 110 -11.52 -12.98 -6.29
C ASN A 110 -12.64 -12.64 -7.30
N HIS A 111 -13.71 -11.98 -6.84
CA HIS A 111 -14.80 -11.57 -7.74
C HIS A 111 -14.39 -10.42 -8.65
N LEU A 112 -13.64 -9.45 -8.13
CA LEU A 112 -13.12 -8.33 -8.91
C LEU A 112 -12.14 -8.83 -9.99
N GLU A 113 -11.23 -9.73 -9.64
CA GLU A 113 -10.24 -10.33 -10.54
C GLU A 113 -10.93 -11.04 -11.72
N LYS A 114 -11.96 -11.82 -11.43
CA LYS A 114 -12.74 -12.59 -12.42
C LYS A 114 -13.79 -11.75 -13.17
N GLY A 115 -13.89 -10.44 -12.90
CA GLY A 115 -14.92 -9.56 -13.48
C GLY A 115 -16.36 -9.93 -13.08
N GLN A 116 -16.55 -10.64 -11.97
CA GLN A 116 -17.84 -11.10 -11.46
C GLN A 116 -18.54 -10.02 -10.62
N TYR A 117 -18.80 -8.85 -11.21
CA TYR A 117 -19.31 -7.68 -10.49
C TYR A 117 -20.68 -7.89 -9.84
N TRP A 118 -21.51 -8.79 -10.38
CA TRP A 118 -22.78 -9.18 -9.77
C TRP A 118 -22.60 -9.92 -8.43
N ARG A 119 -21.54 -10.74 -8.29
CA ARG A 119 -21.19 -11.38 -7.01
C ARG A 119 -20.62 -10.36 -6.03
N PHE A 120 -19.77 -9.46 -6.54
CA PHE A 120 -19.27 -8.33 -5.76
C PHE A 120 -20.41 -7.46 -5.19
N ALA A 121 -21.49 -7.24 -5.95
CA ALA A 121 -22.65 -6.47 -5.52
C ALA A 121 -23.32 -7.01 -4.23
N SER A 122 -23.17 -8.30 -3.91
CA SER A 122 -23.70 -8.88 -2.67
C SER A 122 -23.01 -8.35 -1.39
N TYR A 123 -21.78 -7.85 -1.53
CA TYR A 123 -20.99 -7.27 -0.46
C TYR A 123 -21.19 -5.76 -0.28
N CYS A 124 -21.92 -5.12 -1.20
CA CYS A 124 -22.08 -3.68 -1.30
C CYS A 124 -23.28 -3.14 -0.50
N ASN A 125 -23.23 -1.87 -0.10
CA ASN A 125 -24.39 -1.13 0.40
C ASN A 125 -25.36 -0.80 -0.76
N GLY A 126 -26.54 -0.23 -0.48
CA GLY A 126 -27.58 0.00 -1.50
C GLY A 126 -27.08 0.77 -2.74
N GLU A 127 -26.38 1.88 -2.53
CA GLU A 127 -25.84 2.73 -3.61
C GLU A 127 -24.76 1.99 -4.41
N MET A 128 -23.79 1.39 -3.74
CA MET A 128 -22.70 0.69 -4.41
C MET A 128 -23.19 -0.60 -5.11
N LYS A 129 -24.24 -1.23 -4.58
CA LYS A 129 -24.92 -2.37 -5.21
C LYS A 129 -25.58 -1.94 -6.53
N PHE A 130 -26.20 -0.76 -6.57
CA PHE A 130 -26.70 -0.19 -7.83
C PHE A 130 -25.56 0.11 -8.81
N VAL A 131 -24.45 0.71 -8.37
CA VAL A 131 -23.28 0.99 -9.20
C VAL A 131 -22.67 -0.30 -9.80
N ALA A 132 -22.65 -1.38 -9.02
CA ALA A 132 -22.18 -2.69 -9.47
C ALA A 132 -23.12 -3.32 -10.52
N TYR A 133 -24.44 -3.27 -10.29
CA TYR A 133 -25.43 -3.87 -11.21
C TYR A 133 -25.66 -3.06 -12.49
N SER A 134 -25.62 -1.74 -12.43
CA SER A 134 -25.81 -0.85 -13.58
C SER A 134 -24.67 -0.93 -14.60
N GLY A 135 -23.56 -1.61 -14.27
CA GLY A 135 -22.37 -1.69 -15.11
C GLY A 135 -21.45 -0.46 -15.01
N LEU A 136 -21.83 0.57 -14.26
CA LEU A 136 -20.98 1.74 -13.99
C LEU A 136 -19.67 1.32 -13.33
N PHE A 137 -19.74 0.40 -12.36
CA PHE A 137 -18.54 -0.16 -11.73
C PHE A 137 -17.60 -0.81 -12.76
N ARG A 138 -18.16 -1.60 -13.69
CA ARG A 138 -17.39 -2.26 -14.74
C ARG A 138 -16.66 -1.25 -15.61
N LEU A 139 -17.27 -0.12 -15.96
CA LEU A 139 -16.63 0.92 -16.76
C LEU A 139 -15.42 1.52 -16.03
N GLY A 140 -15.59 1.92 -14.76
CA GLY A 140 -14.51 2.46 -13.93
C GLY A 140 -13.38 1.43 -13.73
N PHE A 141 -13.74 0.21 -13.34
CA PHE A 141 -12.80 -0.88 -13.11
C PHE A 141 -12.05 -1.28 -14.39
N SER A 142 -12.72 -1.28 -15.55
CA SER A 142 -12.06 -1.58 -16.83
C SER A 142 -11.01 -0.53 -17.20
N SER A 143 -11.23 0.75 -16.85
CA SER A 143 -10.23 1.80 -17.03
C SER A 143 -9.00 1.54 -16.16
N MET A 144 -9.21 1.14 -14.90
CA MET A 144 -8.12 0.75 -14.00
C MET A 144 -7.37 -0.48 -14.54
N ARG A 145 -8.10 -1.52 -14.99
CA ARG A 145 -7.51 -2.73 -15.56
C ARG A 145 -6.63 -2.43 -16.77
N LYS A 146 -7.11 -1.59 -17.70
CA LYS A 146 -6.33 -1.16 -18.87
C LYS A 146 -5.01 -0.48 -18.51
N ARG A 147 -4.90 0.13 -17.32
CA ARG A 147 -3.64 0.76 -16.87
C ARG A 147 -2.62 -0.25 -16.37
N VAL A 148 -3.06 -1.41 -15.86
CA VAL A 148 -2.17 -2.43 -15.27
C VAL A 148 -1.86 -3.59 -16.21
N GLY A 149 -2.67 -3.83 -17.25
CA GLY A 149 -2.46 -4.91 -18.23
C GLY A 149 -3.48 -6.06 -18.10
N ASP A 150 -3.21 -7.15 -18.84
CA ASP A 150 -4.19 -8.23 -19.05
C ASP A 150 -4.13 -9.35 -18.01
N ASN A 151 -2.93 -9.77 -17.58
CA ASN A 151 -2.70 -10.81 -16.57
C ASN A 151 -2.99 -10.30 -15.15
N LEU A 152 -4.26 -10.05 -14.88
CA LEU A 152 -4.73 -9.44 -13.65
C LEU A 152 -4.69 -10.40 -12.45
N GLU A 153 -4.02 -9.98 -11.39
CA GLU A 153 -4.07 -10.58 -10.06
C GLU A 153 -4.52 -9.51 -9.05
N ILE A 154 -5.43 -9.85 -8.12
CA ILE A 154 -5.86 -8.93 -7.05
C ILE A 154 -5.53 -9.50 -5.68
N ILE A 155 -4.53 -8.91 -5.04
CA ILE A 155 -3.96 -9.35 -3.78
C ILE A 155 -4.41 -8.42 -2.65
N PRO A 156 -5.32 -8.82 -1.75
CA PRO A 156 -5.62 -8.01 -0.57
C PRO A 156 -4.48 -8.14 0.43
N PHE A 157 -3.88 -7.01 0.81
CA PHE A 157 -2.69 -6.99 1.65
C PHE A 157 -2.85 -6.19 2.95
N LEU A 158 -3.95 -5.47 3.14
CA LEU A 158 -4.23 -4.80 4.41
C LEU A 158 -5.73 -4.72 4.64
N VAL A 159 -6.19 -5.05 5.85
CA VAL A 159 -7.60 -4.98 6.22
C VAL A 159 -7.73 -4.41 7.62
N ASN A 160 -8.67 -3.49 7.78
CA ASN A 160 -9.10 -2.95 9.05
C ASN A 160 -10.64 -2.77 9.04
N GLU A 161 -11.21 -2.38 10.18
CA GLU A 161 -12.67 -2.28 10.36
C GLU A 161 -13.38 -1.40 9.32
N SER A 162 -12.71 -0.36 8.81
CA SER A 162 -13.32 0.65 7.94
C SER A 162 -12.84 0.58 6.49
N SER A 163 -11.79 -0.18 6.20
CA SER A 163 -11.21 -0.25 4.87
C SER A 163 -10.36 -1.49 4.61
N ALA A 164 -10.17 -1.81 3.33
CA ALA A 164 -9.19 -2.78 2.87
C ALA A 164 -8.33 -2.19 1.74
N MET A 165 -7.05 -2.53 1.71
CA MET A 165 -6.16 -2.25 0.59
C MET A 165 -5.87 -3.52 -0.20
N LEU A 166 -5.88 -3.38 -1.52
CA LEU A 166 -5.65 -4.45 -2.48
C LEU A 166 -4.61 -3.98 -3.49
N ARG A 167 -3.71 -4.86 -3.90
CA ARG A 167 -2.80 -4.68 -5.02
C ARG A 167 -3.44 -5.32 -6.23
N MET A 168 -3.78 -4.51 -7.22
CA MET A 168 -4.16 -4.97 -8.54
C MET A 168 -2.89 -5.00 -9.40
N LYS A 169 -2.41 -6.19 -9.76
CA LYS A 169 -1.15 -6.41 -10.48
C LYS A 169 -1.44 -6.95 -11.87
N GLY A 170 -0.72 -6.47 -12.86
CA GLY A 170 -0.72 -6.96 -14.24
C GLY A 170 0.63 -6.74 -14.91
N ASP A 171 0.68 -6.97 -16.21
CA ASP A 171 1.92 -6.95 -16.99
C ASP A 171 2.55 -5.55 -17.13
N ASP A 172 1.71 -4.51 -17.22
CA ASP A 172 2.14 -3.11 -17.43
C ASP A 172 2.34 -2.36 -16.10
N GLY A 173 1.76 -2.90 -15.03
CA GLY A 173 2.16 -2.57 -13.69
C GLY A 173 1.16 -2.93 -12.61
N SER A 174 1.12 -2.11 -11.57
CA SER A 174 0.33 -2.36 -10.39
C SER A 174 -0.38 -1.11 -9.90
N LEU A 175 -1.55 -1.31 -9.32
CA LEU A 175 -2.38 -0.27 -8.77
C LEU A 175 -2.87 -0.68 -7.39
N HIS A 176 -2.68 0.19 -6.39
CA HIS A 176 -3.35 0.02 -5.12
C HIS A 176 -4.81 0.48 -5.24
N LEU A 177 -5.71 -0.40 -4.82
CA LEU A 177 -7.12 -0.11 -4.61
C LEU A 177 -7.38 0.03 -3.11
N ILE A 178 -8.26 0.96 -2.74
CA ILE A 178 -8.83 1.03 -1.40
C ILE A 178 -10.35 0.80 -1.47
N ILE A 179 -10.82 -0.12 -0.64
CA ILE A 179 -12.24 -0.41 -0.42
C ILE A 179 -12.63 0.21 0.91
N TYR A 180 -13.72 0.96 0.95
CA TYR A 180 -14.29 1.48 2.19
C TYR A 180 -15.54 0.70 2.60
N PHE A 181 -15.67 0.45 3.90
CA PHE A 181 -16.81 -0.22 4.50
C PHE A 181 -17.64 0.75 5.36
N ASN A 182 -18.96 0.57 5.36
CA ASN A 182 -19.83 1.21 6.37
C ASN A 182 -19.77 0.44 7.70
N GLU A 183 -20.53 0.90 8.69
CA GLU A 183 -20.61 0.26 10.02
C GLU A 183 -21.14 -1.19 9.99
N GLU A 184 -21.95 -1.54 8.99
CA GLU A 184 -22.43 -2.91 8.75
C GLU A 184 -21.40 -3.77 7.97
N GLY A 185 -20.20 -3.22 7.75
CA GLY A 185 -19.14 -3.81 6.96
C GLY A 185 -19.40 -3.82 5.45
N LYS A 186 -20.50 -3.26 4.94
CA LYS A 186 -20.85 -3.24 3.50
C LYS A 186 -19.95 -2.28 2.73
N VAL A 187 -19.57 -2.68 1.51
CA VAL A 187 -18.73 -1.85 0.64
C VAL A 187 -19.49 -0.60 0.22
N MET A 188 -18.93 0.57 0.50
CA MET A 188 -19.44 1.89 0.09
C MET A 188 -18.78 2.39 -1.20
N GLY A 189 -17.55 1.96 -1.48
CA GLY A 189 -16.82 2.39 -2.65
C GLY A 189 -15.47 1.69 -2.81
N VAL A 190 -14.96 1.73 -4.04
CA VAL A 190 -13.64 1.22 -4.43
C VAL A 190 -12.94 2.32 -5.21
N TYR A 191 -11.74 2.68 -4.80
CA TYR A 191 -10.99 3.81 -5.37
C TYR A 191 -9.58 3.37 -5.74
N ASP A 192 -9.07 3.91 -6.84
CA ASP A 192 -7.63 3.82 -7.10
C ASP A 192 -6.88 4.78 -6.19
N ARG A 193 -5.68 4.40 -5.78
CA ARG A 193 -4.85 5.19 -4.87
C ARG A 193 -3.53 5.54 -5.51
N ASN A 194 -2.70 4.53 -5.76
CA ASN A 194 -1.36 4.72 -6.27
C ASN A 194 -1.11 3.74 -7.41
N PHE A 195 -0.57 4.24 -8.52
CA PHE A 195 -0.15 3.44 -9.66
C PHE A 195 1.38 3.36 -9.73
N TYR A 196 1.84 2.16 -10.05
CA TYR A 196 3.22 1.74 -10.06
C TYR A 196 3.44 1.00 -11.36
N SER A 197 4.49 1.33 -12.08
CA SER A 197 4.91 0.51 -13.22
C SER A 197 6.22 -0.15 -12.84
N PRO A 198 6.35 -1.48 -13.00
CA PRO A 198 7.53 -2.22 -12.62
C PRO A 198 8.73 -1.59 -13.31
N LYS A 199 9.65 -1.09 -12.50
CA LYS A 199 10.99 -0.79 -12.95
C LYS A 199 11.85 -1.99 -12.60
N ASN A 200 12.86 -2.25 -13.41
CA ASN A 200 13.93 -3.18 -13.07
C ASN A 200 14.35 -3.00 -11.60
N PRO A 201 14.81 -4.07 -10.91
CA PRO A 201 15.20 -4.02 -9.51
C PRO A 201 15.93 -2.73 -9.13
N GLN A 202 15.42 -2.04 -8.11
CA GLN A 202 15.93 -0.70 -7.76
C GLN A 202 16.79 -0.73 -6.51
N LYS A 203 17.85 0.08 -6.56
CA LYS A 203 18.70 0.36 -5.42
C LYS A 203 18.07 1.48 -4.59
N MET A 204 17.45 1.12 -3.48
CA MET A 204 16.71 2.04 -2.63
C MET A 204 17.60 2.64 -1.56
N LYS A 205 17.40 3.92 -1.21
CA LYS A 205 18.15 4.56 -0.13
C LYS A 205 17.64 4.05 1.21
N ALA A 206 18.56 3.76 2.12
CA ALA A 206 18.24 3.24 3.45
C ALA A 206 18.93 4.04 4.57
N TYR A 207 18.30 4.05 5.73
CA TYR A 207 18.77 4.78 6.90
C TYR A 207 18.78 3.86 8.13
N PRO A 208 19.88 3.82 8.90
CA PRO A 208 19.90 3.09 10.17
C PRO A 208 18.90 3.71 11.15
N ILE A 209 18.06 2.87 11.73
CA ILE A 209 17.10 3.25 12.79
C ILE A 209 17.25 2.38 14.04
N GLY A 210 18.19 1.43 14.02
CA GLY A 210 18.53 0.56 15.14
C GLY A 210 19.83 -0.20 14.86
N ALA A 211 20.21 -1.13 15.74
CA ALA A 211 21.44 -1.92 15.56
C ALA A 211 21.39 -2.80 14.30
N ASN A 212 20.22 -3.42 14.05
CA ASN A 212 20.00 -4.32 12.92
C ASN A 212 18.75 -3.91 12.12
N GLN A 213 18.42 -2.61 12.12
CA GLN A 213 17.19 -2.11 11.52
C GLN A 213 17.47 -0.96 10.56
N LEU A 214 16.88 -1.05 9.38
CA LEU A 214 16.99 -0.09 8.30
C LEU A 214 15.60 0.40 7.89
N PHE A 215 15.43 1.72 7.85
CA PHE A 215 14.31 2.36 7.19
C PHE A 215 14.65 2.55 5.71
N ILE A 216 13.86 1.97 4.82
CA ILE A 216 14.04 2.01 3.38
C ILE A 216 13.06 3.02 2.79
N ASP A 217 13.58 4.02 2.09
CA ASP A 217 12.80 5.12 1.54
C ASP A 217 12.19 4.76 0.18
N GLY A 218 10.88 4.49 0.18
CA GLY A 218 10.10 4.18 -1.02
C GLY A 218 9.64 5.41 -1.80
N PHE A 219 9.60 6.58 -1.17
CA PHE A 219 8.97 7.78 -1.74
C PHE A 219 9.55 8.21 -3.10
N PRO A 220 10.89 8.23 -3.32
CA PRO A 220 11.47 8.59 -4.62
C PRO A 220 11.04 7.66 -5.77
N TYR A 221 10.54 6.47 -5.43
CA TYR A 221 10.14 5.43 -6.35
C TYR A 221 8.62 5.33 -6.51
N GLY A 222 7.88 6.22 -5.83
CA GLY A 222 6.42 6.21 -5.76
C GLY A 222 5.87 5.26 -4.71
N GLU A 223 6.72 4.40 -4.14
CA GLU A 223 6.38 3.34 -3.19
C GLU A 223 6.25 3.82 -1.75
N ASN A 224 5.64 2.99 -0.91
CA ASN A 224 5.60 3.25 0.52
C ASN A 224 6.92 2.81 1.15
N SER A 225 7.43 3.57 2.12
CA SER A 225 8.63 3.18 2.86
C SER A 225 8.40 1.88 3.64
N ALA A 226 9.46 1.12 3.84
CA ALA A 226 9.44 -0.15 4.57
C ALA A 226 10.57 -0.20 5.60
N THR A 227 10.41 -1.02 6.63
CA THR A 227 11.46 -1.30 7.61
C THR A 227 12.02 -2.70 7.36
N LEU A 228 13.34 -2.81 7.29
CA LEU A 228 14.07 -4.07 7.19
C LEU A 228 14.78 -4.34 8.52
N THR A 229 14.48 -5.48 9.15
CA THR A 229 15.15 -5.93 10.37
C THR A 229 15.95 -7.20 10.08
N LEU A 230 17.25 -7.16 10.36
CA LEU A 230 18.14 -8.31 10.28
C LEU A 230 18.17 -9.03 11.62
N LYS A 231 17.78 -10.30 11.63
CA LYS A 231 17.96 -11.21 12.76
C LYS A 231 19.02 -12.25 12.39
N ASN A 232 19.42 -13.11 13.33
CA ASN A 232 20.49 -14.09 13.09
C ASN A 232 20.21 -14.96 11.86
N ASP A 233 19.06 -15.64 11.83
CA ASP A 233 18.71 -16.58 10.76
C ASP A 233 17.53 -16.10 9.89
N THR A 234 17.02 -14.89 10.15
CA THR A 234 15.83 -14.36 9.46
C THR A 234 15.99 -12.90 9.07
N VAL A 235 15.28 -12.52 8.02
CA VAL A 235 15.09 -11.14 7.60
C VAL A 235 13.60 -10.83 7.75
N VAL A 236 13.28 -9.73 8.42
CA VAL A 236 11.89 -9.28 8.62
C VAL A 236 11.69 -7.97 7.89
N ILE A 237 10.61 -7.88 7.12
CA ILE A 237 10.21 -6.71 6.37
C ILE A 237 8.87 -6.26 6.90
N GLU A 238 8.81 -5.02 7.37
CA GLU A 238 7.60 -4.42 7.91
C GLU A 238 7.13 -3.26 7.02
N GLN A 239 5.84 -3.26 6.71
CA GLN A 239 5.17 -2.18 6.00
C GLN A 239 3.70 -2.15 6.38
N PHE A 240 3.11 -0.95 6.52
CA PHE A 240 1.69 -0.79 6.88
C PHE A 240 1.27 -1.48 8.20
N GLY A 241 2.22 -1.72 9.12
CA GLY A 241 1.97 -2.49 10.34
C GLY A 241 1.81 -4.00 10.12
N ARG A 242 2.24 -4.53 8.96
CA ARG A 242 2.38 -5.96 8.69
C ARG A 242 3.84 -6.33 8.56
N GLU A 243 4.17 -7.55 8.98
CA GLU A 243 5.49 -8.13 8.84
C GLU A 243 5.46 -9.36 7.93
N VAL A 244 6.50 -9.52 7.11
CA VAL A 244 6.82 -10.74 6.39
C VAL A 244 8.26 -11.13 6.74
N SER A 245 8.46 -12.40 7.06
CA SER A 245 9.76 -12.94 7.47
C SER A 245 10.27 -13.96 6.47
N PHE A 246 11.55 -13.88 6.14
CA PHE A 246 12.25 -14.81 5.26
C PHE A 246 13.37 -15.48 6.03
N LYS A 247 13.64 -16.76 5.76
CA LYS A 247 14.83 -17.44 6.29
C LYS A 247 16.04 -17.08 5.46
N LYS A 248 17.16 -16.83 6.14
CA LYS A 248 18.47 -16.70 5.50
C LYS A 248 18.98 -18.09 5.13
N LYS A 249 19.66 -18.20 3.99
CA LYS A 249 20.29 -19.43 3.53
C LYS A 249 21.80 -19.38 3.69
#